data_AF-A0AAD2GYW7-F1
#
_entry.id   AF-A0AAD2GYW7-F1
#
_cell.length_a   1.000
_cell.length_b   1.000
_cell.length_c   1.000
_cell.angle_alpha   90.00
_cell.angle_beta   90.00
_cell.angle_gamma   90.00
#
_symmetry.space_group_name_H-M   'P 1'
#
loop_
_entity.id
_entity.type
_entity.pdbx_description
1 polymer ?
#
loop_
_entity_poly.entity_id
_entity_poly.type
_entity_poly.pdbx_seq_one_letter_code
_entity_poly.pdbx_strand_id
1 'polypeptide(L)'
;TTARRTTPAAKKEKENEAACSKEAVVVKKEGKGKGKEKATETPEDRRLGAMRAVNQASQSLSVLVQSGWKYTSDAGGAAQKKSAAASAADVARHLATLRELSDADAMLDVERAAGSLSGKLVALEMYDAALLALRAMHPRLCRLLGLAPLSTNSTQLDLLSISLPDEATTPTPTLLTLTTTFLLHTLTVLSSQTPSKVPLTSFVGCLTL
;
A
#
# COMPACT_ATOMS: atom_id res chain seq x y z
N THR A 1 12.26 50.58 -39.31
CA THR A 1 11.98 49.30 -39.99
C THR A 1 11.87 48.22 -38.93
N THR A 2 10.64 47.92 -38.51
CA THR A 2 10.36 47.07 -37.33
C THR A 2 9.93 45.69 -37.82
N ALA A 3 10.80 44.69 -37.63
CA ALA A 3 10.55 43.32 -38.06
C ALA A 3 9.75 42.56 -36.99
N ARG A 4 8.50 42.20 -37.34
CA ARG A 4 7.56 41.45 -36.50
C ARG A 4 7.82 39.96 -36.71
N ARG A 5 8.29 39.26 -35.67
CA ARG A 5 8.54 37.81 -35.67
C ARG A 5 7.23 37.09 -35.31
N THR A 6 6.69 36.34 -36.27
CA THR A 6 5.52 35.47 -36.12
C THR A 6 5.96 34.08 -35.65
N THR A 7 5.31 33.57 -34.62
CA THR A 7 5.53 32.23 -34.05
C THR A 7 4.53 31.25 -34.67
N PRO A 8 4.94 30.05 -35.14
CA PRO A 8 4.02 29.08 -35.71
C PRO A 8 3.28 28.27 -34.64
N ALA A 9 2.01 27.99 -34.91
CA ALA A 9 1.09 27.23 -34.09
C ALA A 9 1.45 25.74 -34.06
N ALA A 10 1.60 25.19 -32.85
CA ALA A 10 1.80 23.76 -32.62
C ALA A 10 0.49 22.98 -32.81
N LYS A 11 0.57 21.99 -33.68
CA LYS A 11 -0.46 21.03 -34.09
C LYS A 11 -0.83 20.13 -32.89
N LYS A 12 -2.12 20.05 -32.56
CA LYS A 12 -2.67 19.06 -31.62
C LYS A 12 -2.92 17.76 -32.38
N GLU A 13 -2.12 16.73 -32.12
CA GLU A 13 -2.48 15.34 -32.45
C GLU A 13 -3.27 14.75 -31.29
N LYS A 14 -4.53 14.43 -31.57
CA LYS A 14 -5.41 13.61 -30.73
C LYS A 14 -5.22 12.16 -31.18
N GLU A 15 -4.45 11.39 -30.42
CA GLU A 15 -4.61 9.94 -30.45
C GLU A 15 -5.77 9.55 -29.53
N ASN A 16 -6.67 8.78 -30.11
CA ASN A 16 -7.98 8.44 -29.58
C ASN A 16 -7.95 6.92 -29.40
N GLU A 17 -7.57 6.45 -28.21
CA GLU A 17 -7.62 5.03 -27.86
C GLU A 17 -8.26 4.87 -26.48
N ALA A 18 -9.56 4.52 -26.50
CA ALA A 18 -10.27 3.98 -25.34
C ALA A 18 -11.50 3.21 -25.84
N ALA A 19 -11.27 2.00 -26.35
CA ALA A 19 -12.30 0.97 -26.39
C ALA A 19 -12.51 0.45 -24.95
N CYS A 20 -13.30 1.19 -24.17
CA CYS A 20 -13.80 0.74 -22.88
C CYS A 20 -14.99 -0.19 -23.14
N SER A 21 -14.74 -1.50 -23.12
CA SER A 21 -15.80 -2.51 -23.10
C SER A 21 -16.64 -2.35 -21.84
N LYS A 22 -17.85 -1.83 -22.02
CA LYS A 22 -18.92 -1.82 -21.03
C LYS A 22 -19.66 -3.15 -21.10
N GLU A 23 -19.32 -4.10 -20.23
CA GLU A 23 -20.27 -5.15 -19.84
C GLU A 23 -20.94 -4.75 -18.53
N ALA A 24 -22.10 -4.09 -18.68
CA ALA A 24 -23.04 -3.90 -17.60
C ALA A 24 -23.83 -5.21 -17.42
N VAL A 25 -23.36 -6.09 -16.54
CA VAL A 25 -24.18 -7.21 -16.06
C VAL A 25 -25.14 -6.67 -15.00
N VAL A 26 -26.35 -6.32 -15.45
CA VAL A 26 -27.51 -6.12 -14.58
C VAL A 26 -27.94 -7.49 -14.04
N VAL A 27 -27.45 -7.86 -12.85
CA VAL A 27 -27.95 -9.02 -12.13
C VAL A 27 -29.28 -8.64 -11.46
N LYS A 28 -30.36 -9.03 -12.14
CA LYS A 28 -31.73 -9.12 -11.60
C LYS A 28 -31.71 -10.01 -10.35
N LYS A 29 -31.94 -9.44 -9.17
CA LYS A 29 -32.24 -10.19 -7.95
C LYS A 29 -33.75 -10.27 -7.80
N GLU A 30 -34.32 -11.42 -8.13
CA GLU A 30 -35.53 -11.93 -7.49
C GLU A 30 -35.69 -13.42 -7.84
N GLY A 31 -35.51 -14.25 -6.82
CA GLY A 31 -35.49 -15.71 -6.96
C GLY A 31 -35.23 -16.36 -5.60
N LYS A 32 -36.31 -16.41 -4.79
CA LYS A 32 -36.39 -17.08 -3.50
C LYS A 32 -36.23 -18.60 -3.71
N GLY A 33 -34.98 -19.05 -3.76
CA GLY A 33 -34.59 -20.45 -4.00
C GLY A 33 -34.05 -21.13 -2.74
N LYS A 34 -34.72 -22.21 -2.37
CA LYS A 34 -34.51 -23.11 -1.23
C LYS A 34 -33.10 -23.74 -1.26
N GLY A 35 -32.39 -23.67 -0.14
CA GLY A 35 -31.32 -24.57 0.31
C GLY A 35 -30.27 -25.01 -0.71
N LYS A 36 -29.31 -24.14 -1.05
CA LYS A 36 -28.07 -24.58 -1.70
C LYS A 36 -27.03 -24.82 -0.61
N GLU A 37 -26.70 -26.09 -0.40
CA GLU A 37 -25.63 -26.53 0.49
C GLU A 37 -24.37 -25.74 0.14
N LYS A 38 -23.83 -25.03 1.14
CA LYS A 38 -22.70 -24.10 0.96
C LYS A 38 -21.48 -24.99 0.72
N ALA A 39 -21.13 -25.20 -0.55
CA ALA A 39 -19.91 -25.92 -0.93
C ALA A 39 -18.75 -25.38 -0.09
N THR A 40 -18.04 -26.28 0.58
CA THR A 40 -16.93 -25.96 1.46
C THR A 40 -15.85 -25.26 0.62
N GLU A 41 -15.68 -23.96 0.84
CA GLU A 41 -14.69 -23.15 0.12
C GLU A 41 -13.30 -23.70 0.40
N THR A 42 -12.54 -24.04 -0.65
CA THR A 42 -11.19 -24.58 -0.48
C THR A 42 -10.23 -23.47 -0.03
N PRO A 43 -9.11 -23.80 0.64
CA PRO A 43 -8.09 -22.80 1.00
C PRO A 43 -7.55 -22.05 -0.23
N GLU A 44 -7.46 -22.73 -1.38
CA GLU A 44 -7.03 -22.13 -2.65
C GLU A 44 -8.05 -21.12 -3.18
N ASP A 45 -9.34 -21.45 -3.14
CA ASP A 45 -10.41 -20.52 -3.53
C ASP A 45 -10.38 -19.26 -2.66
N ARG A 46 -10.20 -19.43 -1.35
CA ARG A 46 -10.09 -18.31 -0.40
C ARG A 46 -8.86 -17.44 -0.68
N ARG A 47 -7.72 -18.05 -1.01
CA ARG A 47 -6.49 -17.33 -1.41
C ARG A 47 -6.71 -16.54 -2.69
N LEU A 48 -7.28 -17.15 -3.73
CA LEU A 48 -7.58 -16.50 -5.00
C LEU A 48 -8.57 -15.34 -4.82
N GLY A 49 -9.61 -15.56 -4.00
CA GLY A 49 -10.57 -14.53 -3.62
C GLY A 49 -9.90 -13.33 -2.93
N ALA A 50 -9.03 -13.60 -1.96
CA ALA A 50 -8.27 -12.55 -1.27
C ALA A 50 -7.31 -11.80 -2.21
N MET A 51 -6.62 -12.48 -3.13
CA MET A 51 -5.76 -11.83 -4.14
C MET A 51 -6.55 -10.88 -5.04
N ARG A 52 -7.70 -11.33 -5.57
CA ARG A 52 -8.56 -10.49 -6.41
C ARG A 52 -9.05 -9.26 -5.65
N ALA A 53 -9.44 -9.43 -4.40
CA ALA A 53 -9.90 -8.34 -3.55
C ALA A 53 -8.79 -7.32 -3.25
N VAL A 54 -7.56 -7.79 -2.95
CA VAL A 54 -6.38 -6.91 -2.81
C VAL A 54 -6.16 -6.10 -4.09
N ASN A 55 -6.18 -6.74 -5.26
CA ASN A 55 -5.97 -6.07 -6.54
C ASN A 55 -7.04 -5.01 -6.81
N GLN A 56 -8.31 -5.35 -6.62
CA GLN A 56 -9.43 -4.43 -6.83
C GLN A 56 -9.34 -3.20 -5.92
N ALA A 57 -9.18 -3.40 -4.60
CA ALA A 57 -9.13 -2.29 -3.66
C ALA A 57 -7.83 -1.46 -3.82
N SER A 58 -6.71 -2.09 -4.17
CA SER A 58 -5.44 -1.41 -4.51
C SER A 58 -5.56 -0.55 -5.77
N GLN A 59 -6.30 -1.00 -6.79
CA GLN A 59 -6.60 -0.20 -7.98
C GLN A 59 -7.46 1.03 -7.65
N SER A 60 -8.46 0.89 -6.77
CA SER A 60 -9.25 2.04 -6.30
C SER A 60 -8.36 3.11 -5.63
N LEU A 61 -7.39 2.69 -4.81
CA LEU A 61 -6.40 3.61 -4.24
C LEU A 61 -5.48 4.22 -5.30
N SER A 62 -5.05 3.46 -6.31
CA SER A 62 -4.22 3.99 -7.41
C SER A 62 -4.92 5.11 -8.18
N VAL A 63 -6.22 4.98 -8.43
CA VAL A 63 -7.02 6.04 -9.10
C VAL A 63 -6.99 7.33 -8.28
N LEU A 64 -7.09 7.23 -6.95
CA LEU A 64 -7.00 8.39 -6.05
C LEU A 64 -5.59 9.02 -6.05
N VAL A 65 -4.54 8.20 -6.10
CA VAL A 65 -3.16 8.69 -6.20
C VAL A 65 -2.95 9.43 -7.52
N GLN A 66 -3.44 8.87 -8.63
CA GLN A 66 -3.30 9.45 -9.96
C GLN A 66 -4.08 10.76 -10.13
N SER A 67 -5.21 10.92 -9.43
CA SER A 67 -5.94 12.20 -9.42
C SER A 67 -5.26 13.28 -8.58
N GLY A 68 -4.14 12.96 -7.91
CA GLY A 68 -3.43 13.89 -7.02
C GLY A 68 -4.17 14.17 -5.73
N TRP A 69 -5.21 13.39 -5.40
CA TRP A 69 -5.99 13.60 -4.19
C TRP A 69 -5.20 13.25 -2.93
N LYS A 70 -5.31 14.07 -1.88
CA LYS A 70 -4.69 13.86 -0.56
C LYS A 70 -5.76 13.80 0.53
N TYR A 71 -5.58 12.92 1.51
CA TYR A 71 -6.50 12.73 2.63
C TYR A 71 -6.59 13.97 3.55
N THR A 72 -5.46 14.66 3.70
CA THR A 72 -5.28 15.92 4.42
C THR A 72 -5.86 17.12 3.67
N SER A 73 -6.13 17.01 2.38
CA SER A 73 -6.67 18.11 1.58
C SER A 73 -8.13 18.40 1.94
N ASP A 74 -8.47 19.69 1.95
CA ASP A 74 -9.84 20.17 2.08
C ASP A 74 -10.66 19.97 0.80
N ALA A 75 -10.02 19.70 -0.34
CA ALA A 75 -10.70 19.46 -1.61
C ALA A 75 -11.47 18.13 -1.65
N GLY A 76 -11.21 17.22 -0.70
CA GLY A 76 -11.89 15.93 -0.61
C GLY A 76 -13.15 15.98 0.24
N GLY A 77 -14.30 15.64 -0.36
CA GLY A 77 -15.54 15.41 0.38
C GLY A 77 -15.43 14.23 1.36
N ALA A 78 -16.24 14.25 2.43
CA ALA A 78 -16.27 13.18 3.45
C ALA A 78 -16.50 11.78 2.86
N ALA A 79 -17.29 11.67 1.79
CA ALA A 79 -17.53 10.41 1.09
C ALA A 79 -16.25 9.81 0.48
N GLN A 80 -15.38 10.65 -0.08
CA GLN A 80 -14.11 10.22 -0.67
C GLN A 80 -13.12 9.76 0.41
N LYS A 81 -13.02 10.51 1.52
CA LYS A 81 -12.23 10.10 2.70
C LYS A 81 -12.69 8.74 3.25
N LYS A 82 -14.00 8.54 3.36
CA LYS A 82 -14.60 7.26 3.80
C LYS A 82 -14.30 6.13 2.82
N SER A 83 -14.42 6.37 1.52
CA SER A 83 -14.14 5.38 0.47
C SER A 83 -12.66 4.95 0.45
N ALA A 84 -11.73 5.91 0.58
CA ALA A 84 -10.31 5.65 0.66
C ALA A 84 -9.96 4.83 1.92
N ALA A 85 -10.50 5.21 3.08
CA ALA A 85 -10.33 4.47 4.33
C ALA A 85 -10.89 3.04 4.26
N ALA A 86 -12.07 2.85 3.65
CA ALA A 86 -12.65 1.53 3.44
C ALA A 86 -11.78 0.66 2.52
N SER A 87 -11.29 1.22 1.40
CA SER A 87 -10.39 0.51 0.49
C SER A 87 -9.09 0.10 1.19
N ALA A 88 -8.49 0.99 1.99
CA ALA A 88 -7.30 0.68 2.76
C ALA A 88 -7.53 -0.46 3.77
N ALA A 89 -8.65 -0.41 4.51
CA ALA A 89 -9.02 -1.45 5.46
C ALA A 89 -9.28 -2.81 4.78
N ASP A 90 -9.92 -2.81 3.61
CA ASP A 90 -10.17 -4.02 2.83
C ASP A 90 -8.87 -4.65 2.34
N VAL A 91 -7.93 -3.87 1.78
CA VAL A 91 -6.62 -4.41 1.40
C VAL A 91 -5.90 -5.00 2.62
N ALA A 92 -5.88 -4.29 3.75
CA ALA A 92 -5.22 -4.77 4.97
C ALA A 92 -5.82 -6.10 5.46
N ARG A 93 -7.14 -6.23 5.45
CA ARG A 93 -7.86 -7.46 5.81
C ARG A 93 -7.53 -8.63 4.88
N HIS A 94 -7.52 -8.39 3.57
CA HIS A 94 -7.22 -9.45 2.61
C HIS A 94 -5.73 -9.82 2.59
N LEU A 95 -4.82 -8.87 2.81
CA LEU A 95 -3.40 -9.17 3.04
C LEU A 95 -3.21 -10.03 4.28
N ALA A 96 -3.92 -9.76 5.38
CA ALA A 96 -3.87 -10.61 6.58
C ALA A 96 -4.33 -12.05 6.26
N THR A 97 -5.38 -12.22 5.46
CA THR A 97 -5.80 -13.55 4.99
C THR A 97 -4.73 -14.22 4.12
N LEU A 98 -4.13 -13.51 3.15
CA LEU A 98 -3.07 -14.07 2.31
C LEU A 98 -1.86 -14.51 3.12
N ARG A 99 -1.52 -13.72 4.13
CA ARG A 99 -0.44 -13.97 5.09
C ARG A 99 -0.64 -15.22 5.95
N GLU A 100 -1.88 -15.65 6.17
CA GLU A 100 -2.22 -16.90 6.87
C GLU A 100 -2.17 -18.10 5.93
N LEU A 101 -2.49 -17.90 4.65
CA LEU A 101 -2.62 -18.95 3.64
C LEU A 101 -1.37 -19.17 2.78
N SER A 102 -0.36 -18.31 2.88
CA SER A 102 0.82 -18.35 2.02
C SER A 102 1.97 -19.13 2.65
N ASP A 103 2.59 -19.97 1.84
CA ASP A 103 3.83 -20.66 2.16
C ASP A 103 5.02 -19.68 2.19
N ALA A 104 6.17 -20.16 2.66
CA ALA A 104 7.39 -19.37 2.79
C ALA A 104 7.79 -18.69 1.47
N ASP A 105 7.69 -19.40 0.35
CA ASP A 105 8.09 -18.90 -0.98
C ASP A 105 7.16 -17.79 -1.49
N ALA A 106 5.86 -17.90 -1.22
CA ALA A 106 4.85 -16.92 -1.66
C ALA A 106 4.74 -15.69 -0.73
N MET A 107 5.33 -15.76 0.47
CA MET A 107 5.29 -14.66 1.45
C MET A 107 5.91 -13.37 0.90
N LEU A 108 6.96 -13.49 0.08
CA LEU A 108 7.65 -12.33 -0.50
C LEU A 108 6.71 -11.50 -1.40
N ASP A 109 5.87 -12.15 -2.21
CA ASP A 109 4.91 -11.47 -3.08
C ASP A 109 3.81 -10.75 -2.29
N VAL A 110 3.37 -11.37 -1.18
CA VAL A 110 2.38 -10.76 -0.28
C VAL A 110 2.93 -9.50 0.38
N GLU A 111 4.19 -9.53 0.84
CA GLU A 111 4.81 -8.35 1.43
C GLU A 111 5.17 -7.30 0.39
N ARG A 112 5.48 -7.68 -0.86
CA ARG A 112 5.59 -6.73 -1.97
C ARG A 112 4.27 -6.01 -2.24
N ALA A 113 3.14 -6.72 -2.18
CA ALA A 113 1.82 -6.12 -2.29
C ALA A 113 1.53 -5.17 -1.10
N ALA A 114 1.91 -5.56 0.11
CA ALA A 114 1.80 -4.71 1.31
C ALA A 114 2.68 -3.45 1.23
N GLY A 115 3.89 -3.56 0.69
CA GLY A 115 4.77 -2.42 0.41
C GLY A 115 4.16 -1.47 -0.61
N SER A 116 3.55 -2.00 -1.67
CA SER A 116 2.81 -1.20 -2.66
C SER A 116 1.58 -0.52 -2.07
N LEU A 117 0.86 -1.16 -1.14
CA LEU A 117 -0.22 -0.51 -0.38
C LEU A 117 0.34 0.65 0.45
N SER A 118 1.39 0.41 1.23
CA SER A 118 1.99 1.40 2.12
C SER A 118 2.44 2.65 1.35
N GLY A 119 3.05 2.47 0.17
CA GLY A 119 3.43 3.59 -0.69
C GLY A 119 2.24 4.41 -1.20
N LYS A 120 1.12 3.76 -1.56
CA LYS A 120 -0.11 4.47 -1.93
C LYS A 120 -0.69 5.25 -0.73
N LEU A 121 -0.71 4.65 0.45
CA LEU A 121 -1.21 5.33 1.66
C LEU A 121 -0.36 6.54 2.02
N VAL A 122 0.97 6.44 1.90
CA VAL A 122 1.89 7.57 2.06
C VAL A 122 1.64 8.64 0.99
N ALA A 123 1.48 8.26 -0.28
CA ALA A 123 1.18 9.20 -1.35
C ALA A 123 -0.15 9.94 -1.14
N LEU A 124 -1.15 9.26 -0.58
CA LEU A 124 -2.44 9.84 -0.20
C LEU A 124 -2.42 10.59 1.15
N GLU A 125 -1.29 10.63 1.84
CA GLU A 125 -1.15 11.23 3.18
C GLU A 125 -2.08 10.60 4.24
N MET A 126 -2.40 9.32 4.07
CA MET A 126 -3.13 8.50 5.04
C MET A 126 -2.16 7.88 6.05
N TYR A 127 -1.42 8.72 6.77
CA TYR A 127 -0.27 8.30 7.57
C TYR A 127 -0.61 7.30 8.69
N ASP A 128 -1.78 7.40 9.32
CA ASP A 128 -2.22 6.44 10.35
C ASP A 128 -2.42 5.04 9.78
N ALA A 129 -3.08 4.95 8.62
CA ALA A 129 -3.28 3.67 7.94
C ALA A 129 -1.96 3.10 7.42
N ALA A 130 -1.06 3.95 6.91
CA ALA A 130 0.28 3.55 6.49
C ALA A 130 1.09 2.99 7.67
N LEU A 131 1.05 3.64 8.84
CA LEU A 131 1.73 3.17 10.04
C LEU A 131 1.25 1.78 10.47
N LEU A 132 -0.07 1.54 10.45
CA LEU A 132 -0.62 0.22 10.77
C LEU A 132 -0.17 -0.85 9.76
N ALA A 133 -0.14 -0.53 8.46
CA ALA A 133 0.34 -1.44 7.43
C ALA A 133 1.83 -1.78 7.60
N LEU A 134 2.66 -0.78 7.89
CA LEU A 134 4.10 -0.94 8.16
C LEU A 134 4.35 -1.80 9.40
N ARG A 135 3.62 -1.56 10.50
CA ARG A 135 3.69 -2.41 11.72
C ARG A 135 3.36 -3.87 11.44
N ALA A 136 2.34 -4.12 10.61
CA ALA A 136 1.98 -5.48 10.23
C ALA A 136 3.02 -6.16 9.32
N MET A 137 3.77 -5.38 8.54
CA MET A 137 4.82 -5.86 7.63
C MET A 137 6.15 -6.13 8.35
N HIS A 138 6.49 -5.33 9.36
CA HIS A 138 7.77 -5.39 10.07
C HIS A 138 8.21 -6.80 10.53
N PRO A 139 7.43 -7.55 11.34
CA PRO A 139 7.87 -8.87 11.82
C PRO A 139 8.06 -9.89 10.69
N ARG A 140 7.39 -9.70 9.56
CA ARG A 140 7.50 -10.59 8.39
C ARG A 140 8.73 -10.27 7.58
N LEU A 141 9.06 -8.98 7.46
CA LEU A 141 10.31 -8.54 6.86
C LEU A 141 11.51 -9.05 7.66
N CYS A 142 11.47 -8.98 9.00
CA CYS A 142 12.48 -9.59 9.86
C CYS A 142 12.64 -11.09 9.58
N ARG A 143 11.52 -11.83 9.47
CA ARG A 143 11.55 -13.25 9.13
C ARG A 143 12.15 -13.53 7.75
N LEU A 144 11.80 -12.74 6.74
CA LEU A 144 12.35 -12.86 5.38
C LEU A 144 13.86 -12.58 5.34
N LEU A 145 14.36 -11.74 6.23
CA LEU A 145 15.78 -11.45 6.42
C LEU A 145 16.51 -12.47 7.31
N GLY A 146 15.81 -13.49 7.83
CA GLY A 146 16.38 -14.48 8.74
C GLY A 146 16.69 -13.94 10.14
N LEU A 147 16.09 -12.79 10.51
CA LEU A 147 16.30 -12.17 11.81
C LEU A 147 15.44 -12.85 12.89
N ALA A 148 15.98 -12.89 14.11
CA ALA A 148 15.23 -13.36 15.27
C ALA A 148 13.99 -12.47 15.49
N PRO A 149 12.86 -13.06 15.95
CA PRO A 149 11.66 -12.27 16.26
C PRO A 149 11.97 -11.27 17.37
N LEU A 150 11.78 -9.98 17.10
CA LEU A 150 11.89 -8.94 18.13
C LEU A 150 10.79 -9.12 19.20
N SER A 151 11.13 -8.74 20.43
CA SER A 151 10.21 -8.79 21.58
C SER A 151 8.95 -7.94 21.34
N THR A 152 7.81 -8.40 21.86
CA THR A 152 6.47 -7.84 21.60
C THR A 152 6.21 -6.44 22.16
N ASN A 153 7.15 -5.87 22.93
CA ASN A 153 6.99 -4.57 23.59
C ASN A 153 7.38 -3.42 22.64
N SER A 154 6.77 -3.38 21.45
CA SER A 154 7.32 -2.60 20.36
C SER A 154 6.97 -1.11 20.42
N THR A 155 7.99 -0.24 20.46
CA THR A 155 7.80 1.21 20.32
C THR A 155 7.66 1.61 18.85
N GLN A 156 7.21 2.84 18.56
CA GLN A 156 7.16 3.34 17.18
C GLN A 156 8.53 3.37 16.49
N LEU A 157 9.60 3.58 17.26
CA LEU A 157 10.97 3.66 16.74
C LEU A 157 11.51 2.30 16.33
N ASP A 158 10.95 1.21 16.86
CA ASP A 158 11.37 -0.15 16.52
C ASP A 158 11.13 -0.50 15.05
N LEU A 159 10.24 0.22 14.36
CA LEU A 159 10.06 0.08 12.91
C LEU A 159 11.32 0.48 12.12
N LEU A 160 12.22 1.27 12.71
CA LEU A 160 13.50 1.62 12.12
C LEU A 160 14.60 0.62 12.50
N SER A 161 14.36 -0.22 13.52
CA SER A 161 15.32 -1.18 14.05
C SER A 161 15.28 -2.48 13.24
N ILE A 162 15.77 -2.45 12.01
CA ILE A 162 16.05 -3.67 11.24
C ILE A 162 17.52 -4.02 11.44
N SER A 163 17.79 -5.14 12.11
CA SER A 163 19.15 -5.65 12.22
C SER A 163 19.70 -6.01 10.84
N LEU A 164 20.98 -5.72 10.61
CA LEU A 164 21.67 -6.16 9.41
C LEU A 164 21.73 -7.70 9.41
N PRO A 165 21.44 -8.37 8.29
CA PRO A 165 21.62 -9.81 8.19
C PRO A 165 23.11 -10.16 8.37
N ASP A 166 23.38 -11.33 8.94
CA ASP A 166 24.72 -11.88 9.07
C ASP A 166 25.39 -11.97 7.68
N GLU A 167 26.70 -11.71 7.58
CA GLU A 167 27.44 -11.57 6.31
C GLU A 167 27.34 -12.83 5.41
N ALA A 168 26.98 -13.96 6.00
CA ALA A 168 26.79 -15.23 5.31
C ALA A 168 25.59 -15.25 4.33
N THR A 169 24.58 -14.39 4.50
CA THR A 169 23.36 -14.41 3.67
C THR A 169 23.23 -13.13 2.86
N THR A 170 23.59 -13.17 1.58
CA THR A 170 23.34 -12.06 0.66
C THR A 170 21.83 -11.95 0.36
N PRO A 171 21.17 -10.84 0.74
CA PRO A 171 19.74 -10.69 0.48
C PRO A 171 19.48 -10.58 -1.02
N THR A 172 18.37 -11.17 -1.48
CA THR A 172 17.95 -11.03 -2.87
C THR A 172 17.67 -9.56 -3.20
N PRO A 173 17.87 -9.11 -4.45
CA PRO A 173 17.63 -7.72 -4.84
C PRO A 173 16.18 -7.28 -4.59
N THR A 174 15.22 -8.21 -4.72
CA THR A 174 13.81 -7.96 -4.41
C THR A 174 13.60 -7.68 -2.92
N LEU A 175 14.22 -8.48 -2.04
CA LEU A 175 14.13 -8.30 -0.59
C LEU A 175 14.82 -7.01 -0.14
N LEU A 176 15.97 -6.68 -0.73
CA LEU A 176 16.65 -5.41 -0.49
C LEU A 176 15.76 -4.23 -0.89
N THR A 177 15.16 -4.27 -2.08
CA THR A 177 14.25 -3.22 -2.56
C THR A 177 13.04 -3.07 -1.62
N LEU A 178 12.45 -4.18 -1.19
CA LEU A 178 11.33 -4.19 -0.23
C LEU A 178 11.74 -3.55 1.11
N THR A 179 12.91 -3.90 1.62
CA THR A 179 13.45 -3.38 2.90
C THR A 179 13.72 -1.89 2.82
N THR A 180 14.41 -1.43 1.78
CA THR A 180 14.68 0.00 1.56
C THR A 180 13.39 0.80 1.42
N THR A 181 12.40 0.27 0.68
CA THR A 181 11.10 0.91 0.49
C THR A 181 10.31 0.98 1.81
N PHE A 182 10.37 -0.08 2.61
CA PHE A 182 9.77 -0.10 3.95
C PHE A 182 10.37 0.96 4.86
N LEU A 183 11.70 1.06 4.93
CA LEU A 183 12.39 2.06 5.73
C LEU A 183 12.06 3.49 5.27
N LEU A 184 12.07 3.73 3.96
CA LEU A 184 11.70 5.03 3.38
C LEU A 184 10.28 5.45 3.76
N HIS A 185 9.30 4.55 3.62
CA HIS A 185 7.93 4.83 4.01
C HIS A 185 7.79 5.05 5.51
N THR A 186 8.50 4.27 6.33
CA THR A 186 8.52 4.44 7.79
C THR A 186 9.05 5.81 8.18
N LEU A 187 10.19 6.22 7.64
CA LEU A 187 10.75 7.55 7.87
C LEU A 187 9.79 8.66 7.44
N THR A 188 9.13 8.50 6.30
CA THR A 188 8.15 9.48 5.80
C THR A 188 6.97 9.63 6.77
N VAL A 189 6.42 8.51 7.24
CA VAL A 189 5.30 8.47 8.19
C VAL A 189 5.69 9.03 9.55
N LEU A 190 6.87 8.69 10.07
CA LEU A 190 7.33 9.21 11.36
C LEU A 190 7.63 10.71 11.28
N SER A 191 8.20 11.17 10.17
CA SER A 191 8.48 12.60 9.95
C SER A 191 7.20 13.43 9.92
N SER A 192 6.12 12.91 9.31
CA SER A 192 4.83 13.63 9.25
C SER A 192 4.09 13.67 10.59
N GLN A 193 4.42 12.79 11.54
CA GLN A 193 3.85 12.77 12.88
C GLN A 193 4.58 13.68 13.87
N THR A 194 5.75 14.23 13.51
CA THR A 194 6.46 15.15 14.40
C THR A 194 5.61 16.42 14.60
N PRO A 195 5.20 16.73 15.84
CA PRO A 195 4.45 17.95 16.08
C PRO A 195 5.34 19.14 15.73
N SER A 196 4.84 20.07 14.93
CA SER A 196 5.54 21.26 14.41
C SER A 196 6.10 22.22 15.48
N LYS A 197 5.98 21.86 16.76
CA LYS A 197 6.41 22.65 17.92
C LYS A 197 7.58 22.03 18.70
N VAL A 198 8.09 20.86 18.31
CA VAL A 198 9.25 20.25 18.99
C VAL A 198 10.53 20.62 18.23
N PRO A 199 11.51 21.27 18.87
CA PRO A 199 12.77 21.60 18.23
C PRO A 199 13.49 20.34 17.75
N LEU A 200 13.97 20.34 16.51
CA LEU A 200 14.66 19.24 15.82
C LEU A 200 15.87 18.66 16.60
N THR A 201 16.39 19.41 17.57
CA THR A 201 17.52 19.00 18.41
C THR A 201 17.24 17.76 19.27
N SER A 202 15.98 17.48 19.62
CA SER A 202 15.63 16.26 20.37
C SER A 202 15.55 15.00 19.51
N PHE A 203 15.32 15.13 18.20
CA PHE A 203 15.13 13.96 17.32
C PHE A 203 16.46 13.30 16.91
N VAL A 204 17.51 14.10 16.73
CA VAL A 204 18.84 13.61 16.33
C VAL A 204 19.50 12.74 17.42
N GLY A 205 19.19 12.99 18.70
CA GLY A 205 19.76 12.23 19.82
C GLY A 205 19.32 10.76 19.87
N CYS A 206 18.22 10.38 19.22
CA CYS A 206 17.76 8.99 19.19
C CYS A 206 18.29 8.18 18.00
N LEU A 207 18.91 8.83 16.99
CA LEU A 207 19.40 8.18 15.77
C LEU A 207 20.88 7.76 15.85
N THR A 208 21.60 8.15 16.90
CA THR A 208 22.94 7.65 17.20
C THR A 208 22.84 6.42 18.11
N LEU A 209 22.69 5.25 17.51
CA LEU A 209 22.92 3.92 18.13
C LEU A 209 23.85 3.12 17.22
#